data_AF-A0A952LXI8-F1
#
_entry.id   AF-A0A952LXI8-F1
#
_cell.length_a   1.000
_cell.length_b   1.000
_cell.length_c   1.000
_cell.angle_alpha   90.00
_cell.angle_beta   90.00
_cell.angle_gamma   90.00
#
_symmetry.space_group_name_H-M   'P 1'
#
loop_
_entity.id
_entity.type
_entity.pdbx_description
1 polymer ?
#
loop_
_entity_poly.entity_id
_entity_poly.type
_entity_poly.pdbx_seq_one_letter_code
_entity_poly.pdbx_strand_id
1 'polypeptide(L)'
;MSQVFRTTTYTLGSIIDPEVHNTEHDDFVNAVNDNDSRLTDIEQNAMTLHGDKIFSGSILFSGDYPQVSSGLGEPTDDNDLVRKASAVLKAGDSMTGILTLSGDPTAALEAATKQYVDNQPVSSYFKNPKRVSWDSAFQVKIPSGLVYRDDADSVFISFSQDEVVDITTATGAGVVNALMNGLSEANDTTYFVWAIAKEDGSDPKGLLSTSGTTITSMPTDYTKKRLLATVRNDSSGNFMKFRIEGDFYKYLDESVPEITTTAGSLNVLDAGSQTVDTIVSCNNLIPSDFSRRGYFRVGVQTSSASGSVVFKQNGNTNADLTVKVQAGNVVVFEQQTAWLDLDTSSDLEYQSSDGSIQAYLDVLGFQIRGGI
;
A
#
# COMPACT_ATOMS: atom_id res chain seq x y z
N MET A 1 22.14 87.40 -6.69
CA MET A 1 22.75 88.35 -5.72
C MET A 1 22.62 89.75 -6.28
N SER A 2 22.42 90.76 -5.42
CA SER A 2 22.30 92.18 -5.82
C SER A 2 23.54 92.65 -6.58
N GLN A 3 23.39 93.18 -7.80
CA GLN A 3 24.50 93.84 -8.51
C GLN A 3 24.98 95.02 -7.66
N VAL A 4 26.23 94.99 -7.24
CA VAL A 4 26.89 96.10 -6.55
C VAL A 4 27.43 97.04 -7.63
N PHE A 5 26.68 98.07 -7.99
CA PHE A 5 27.21 99.15 -8.83
C PHE A 5 28.27 99.91 -8.04
N ARG A 6 29.55 99.66 -8.32
CA ARG A 6 30.65 100.52 -7.88
C ARG A 6 30.97 101.52 -8.97
N THR A 7 30.50 102.75 -8.81
CA THR A 7 30.95 103.87 -9.62
C THR A 7 32.37 104.25 -9.19
N THR A 8 33.38 103.85 -9.96
CA THR A 8 34.77 104.29 -9.77
C THR A 8 34.94 105.66 -10.42
N THR A 9 35.13 106.72 -9.63
CA THR A 9 35.35 108.07 -10.14
C THR A 9 36.84 108.27 -10.45
N TYR A 10 37.18 108.52 -11.71
CA TYR A 10 38.56 108.83 -12.13
C TYR A 10 38.78 110.34 -12.25
N THR A 11 39.93 110.84 -11.78
CA THR A 11 40.28 112.27 -11.78
C THR A 11 40.62 112.77 -13.20
N LEU A 12 40.36 114.06 -13.49
CA LEU A 12 40.67 114.70 -14.78
C LEU A 12 42.13 114.45 -15.19
N GLY A 13 42.34 113.81 -16.35
CA GLY A 13 43.65 113.42 -16.88
C GLY A 13 43.92 111.91 -16.98
N SER A 14 42.95 111.07 -16.58
CA SER A 14 42.99 109.62 -16.84
C SER A 14 43.05 109.33 -18.34
N ILE A 15 44.01 108.50 -18.78
CA ILE A 15 44.11 107.97 -20.15
C ILE A 15 43.07 106.86 -20.40
N ILE A 16 42.49 106.33 -19.32
CA ILE A 16 41.51 105.24 -19.35
C ILE A 16 40.12 105.86 -19.34
N ASP A 17 39.32 105.49 -20.35
CA ASP A 17 37.91 105.84 -20.42
C ASP A 17 37.14 105.06 -19.32
N PRO A 18 36.60 105.75 -18.32
CA PRO A 18 35.94 105.11 -17.17
C PRO A 18 34.66 104.35 -17.57
N GLU A 19 34.02 104.70 -18.68
CA GLU A 19 32.83 104.01 -19.17
C GLU A 19 33.21 102.65 -19.77
N VAL A 20 34.31 102.61 -20.53
CA VAL A 20 34.85 101.36 -21.11
C VAL A 20 35.36 100.41 -20.02
N HIS A 21 36.15 100.90 -19.06
CA HIS A 21 36.70 100.05 -18.00
C HIS A 21 35.62 99.44 -17.09
N ASN A 22 34.58 100.21 -16.74
CA ASN A 22 33.48 99.68 -15.95
C ASN A 22 32.65 98.66 -16.74
N THR A 23 32.47 98.88 -18.06
CA THR A 23 31.80 97.91 -18.94
C THR A 23 32.57 96.58 -19.03
N GLU A 24 33.89 96.62 -19.23
CA GLU A 24 34.72 95.40 -19.27
C GLU A 24 34.73 94.65 -17.92
N HIS A 25 34.72 95.39 -16.81
CA HIS A 25 34.62 94.79 -15.48
C HIS A 25 33.26 94.13 -15.26
N ASP A 26 32.17 94.82 -15.61
CA ASP A 26 30.82 94.29 -15.48
C ASP A 26 30.62 93.06 -16.39
N ASP A 27 31.16 93.07 -17.61
CA ASP A 27 31.13 91.94 -18.53
C ASP A 27 31.89 90.73 -17.96
N PHE A 28 33.07 90.94 -17.39
CA PHE A 28 33.83 89.87 -16.73
C PHE A 28 33.07 89.30 -15.53
N VAL A 29 32.51 90.15 -14.68
CA VAL A 29 31.75 89.73 -13.50
C VAL A 29 30.49 88.96 -13.91
N ASN A 30 29.78 89.42 -14.94
CA ASN A 30 28.61 88.71 -15.48
C ASN A 30 29.01 87.34 -16.05
N ALA A 31 30.11 87.25 -16.81
CA ALA A 31 30.60 85.98 -17.35
C ALA A 31 30.99 84.98 -16.24
N VAL A 32 31.57 85.46 -15.14
CA VAL A 32 31.88 84.61 -13.97
C VAL A 32 30.60 84.12 -13.29
N ASN A 33 29.62 85.00 -13.08
CA ASN A 33 28.33 84.62 -12.48
C ASN A 33 27.54 83.63 -13.35
N ASP A 34 27.62 83.78 -14.66
CA ASP A 34 26.99 82.86 -15.62
C ASP A 34 27.65 81.48 -15.55
N ASN A 35 28.98 81.43 -15.45
CA ASN A 35 29.70 80.16 -15.30
C ASN A 35 29.37 79.45 -13.98
N ASP A 36 29.24 80.19 -12.88
CA ASP A 36 28.85 79.65 -11.57
C ASP A 36 27.41 79.09 -11.59
N SER A 37 26.50 79.80 -12.26
CA SER A 37 25.12 79.36 -12.46
C SER A 37 25.07 78.07 -13.29
N ARG A 38 25.84 77.99 -14.38
CA ARG A 38 25.92 76.79 -15.22
C ARG A 38 26.51 75.59 -14.48
N LEU A 39 27.50 75.81 -13.61
CA LEU A 39 28.09 74.75 -12.80
C LEU A 39 27.06 74.20 -11.81
N THR A 40 26.32 75.09 -11.15
CA THR A 40 25.24 74.73 -10.22
C THR A 40 24.15 73.91 -10.90
N ASP A 41 23.73 74.31 -12.11
CA ASP A 41 22.72 73.59 -12.89
C ASP A 41 23.19 72.18 -13.29
N ILE A 42 24.47 72.03 -13.62
CA ILE A 42 25.06 70.72 -13.93
C ILE A 42 25.06 69.83 -12.67
N GLU A 43 25.48 70.34 -11.51
CA GLU A 43 25.52 69.56 -10.27
C GLU A 43 24.11 69.12 -9.81
N GLN A 44 23.09 69.93 -10.07
CA GLN A 44 21.71 69.59 -9.71
C GLN A 44 21.05 68.61 -10.68
N ASN A 45 21.35 68.71 -11.99
CA ASN A 45 20.66 67.96 -13.04
C ASN A 45 21.46 66.76 -13.59
N ALA A 46 22.76 66.66 -13.31
CA ALA A 46 23.56 65.52 -13.75
C ALA A 46 23.22 64.24 -12.95
N MET A 47 23.35 63.11 -13.62
CA MET A 47 23.35 61.80 -12.97
C MET A 47 24.65 61.63 -12.19
N THR A 48 24.66 62.04 -10.93
CA THR A 48 25.77 61.77 -10.00
C THR A 48 25.69 60.34 -9.48
N LEU A 49 26.85 59.70 -9.28
CA LEU A 49 26.95 58.31 -8.82
C LEU A 49 26.64 58.13 -7.31
N HIS A 50 26.35 59.21 -6.57
CA HIS A 50 26.23 59.19 -5.11
C HIS A 50 24.98 59.94 -4.63
N GLY A 51 24.39 59.46 -3.53
CA GLY A 51 23.18 60.01 -2.92
C GLY A 51 21.88 59.58 -3.59
N ASP A 52 20.76 59.77 -2.90
CA ASP A 52 19.43 59.45 -3.43
C ASP A 52 18.98 60.54 -4.40
N LYS A 53 18.57 60.13 -5.61
CA LYS A 53 18.13 61.03 -6.69
C LYS A 53 16.88 60.50 -7.37
N ILE A 54 16.02 61.42 -7.81
CA ILE A 54 14.80 61.12 -8.57
C ILE A 54 14.99 61.70 -9.97
N PHE A 55 14.93 60.85 -10.99
CA PHE A 55 15.00 61.25 -12.39
C PHE A 55 13.60 61.13 -13.01
N SER A 56 13.23 62.09 -13.86
CA SER A 56 11.96 62.09 -14.57
C SER A 56 12.18 61.82 -16.07
N GLY A 57 11.22 61.16 -16.72
CA GLY A 57 11.31 60.76 -18.13
C GLY A 57 11.70 59.29 -18.34
N SER A 58 11.77 58.87 -19.60
CA SER A 58 12.16 57.50 -19.96
C SER A 58 13.68 57.36 -19.96
N ILE A 59 14.21 56.55 -19.06
CA ILE A 59 15.62 56.17 -19.03
C ILE A 59 15.77 54.83 -19.75
N LEU A 60 16.49 54.84 -20.87
CA LEU A 60 16.80 53.64 -21.66
C LEU A 60 18.26 53.26 -21.41
N PHE A 61 18.48 52.08 -20.83
CA PHE A 61 19.81 51.47 -20.73
C PHE A 61 20.00 50.51 -21.91
N SER A 62 21.14 50.60 -22.59
CA SER A 62 21.46 49.78 -23.77
C SER A 62 22.11 48.42 -23.44
N GLY A 63 22.26 48.09 -22.15
CA GLY A 63 22.83 46.84 -21.65
C GLY A 63 22.06 46.28 -20.45
N ASP A 64 22.54 45.16 -19.90
CA ASP A 64 21.87 44.47 -18.80
C ASP A 64 21.83 45.34 -17.54
N TYR A 65 20.61 45.63 -17.10
CA TYR A 65 20.34 46.26 -15.81
C TYR A 65 19.95 45.15 -14.82
N PRO A 66 20.69 44.95 -13.71
CA PRO A 66 20.33 43.95 -12.72
C PRO A 66 19.06 44.41 -11.98
N GLN A 67 17.91 43.88 -12.40
CA GLN A 67 16.64 44.08 -11.70
C GLN A 67 16.63 43.22 -10.43
N VAL A 68 16.54 43.87 -9.27
CA VAL A 68 16.46 43.19 -7.97
C VAL A 68 15.06 42.59 -7.81
N SER A 69 14.91 41.29 -8.01
CA SER A 69 13.66 40.57 -7.70
C SER A 69 13.53 40.36 -6.19
N SER A 70 12.47 40.89 -5.61
CA SER A 70 12.22 41.10 -4.17
C SER A 70 11.91 39.84 -3.33
N GLY A 71 12.71 38.78 -3.39
CA GLY A 71 12.36 37.52 -2.74
C GLY A 71 13.46 36.72 -2.04
N LEU A 72 14.74 36.94 -2.34
CA LEU A 72 15.84 36.20 -1.73
C LEU A 72 16.99 37.18 -1.48
N GLY A 73 17.63 37.08 -0.30
CA GLY A 73 18.67 38.01 0.16
C GLY A 73 19.70 38.36 -0.91
N GLU A 74 20.24 39.57 -0.81
CA GLU A 74 21.01 40.23 -1.87
C GLU A 74 22.03 39.27 -2.51
N PRO A 75 22.01 39.13 -3.85
CA PRO A 75 23.02 38.36 -4.55
C PRO A 75 24.40 38.91 -4.21
N THR A 76 25.31 38.07 -3.71
CA THR A 76 26.68 38.47 -3.43
C THR A 76 27.55 38.55 -4.70
N ASP A 77 27.08 37.99 -5.82
CA ASP A 77 27.66 38.10 -7.16
C ASP A 77 26.61 37.76 -8.25
N ASP A 78 26.94 38.01 -9.52
CA ASP A 78 26.07 37.73 -10.68
C ASP A 78 25.80 36.22 -10.89
N ASN A 79 26.64 35.34 -10.34
CA ASN A 79 26.46 33.89 -10.43
C ASN A 79 25.39 33.37 -9.46
N ASP A 80 25.07 34.11 -8.41
CA ASP A 80 24.06 33.73 -7.42
C ASP A 80 22.63 33.76 -7.99
N LEU A 81 22.34 34.64 -8.96
CA LEU A 81 21.05 34.68 -9.66
C LEU A 81 20.84 33.43 -10.53
N VAL A 82 21.88 32.97 -11.22
CA VAL A 82 21.84 31.75 -12.07
C VAL A 82 21.70 30.49 -11.22
N ARG A 83 22.38 30.44 -10.06
CA ARG A 83 22.29 29.31 -9.12
C ARG A 83 20.92 29.22 -8.45
N LYS A 84 20.29 30.35 -8.13
CA LYS A 84 18.92 30.40 -7.58
C LYS A 84 17.87 29.95 -8.59
N ALA A 85 18.03 30.26 -9.88
CA ALA A 85 17.12 29.83 -10.94
C ALA A 85 17.15 28.31 -11.22
N SER A 86 18.20 27.61 -10.76
CA SER A 86 18.39 26.18 -11.02
C SER A 86 18.00 25.27 -9.84
N ALA A 87 17.48 25.84 -8.74
CA ALA A 87 17.16 25.11 -7.52
C ALA A 87 15.64 25.00 -7.28
N VAL A 88 15.20 23.88 -6.72
CA VAL A 88 13.81 23.71 -6.29
C VAL A 88 13.58 24.44 -4.97
N LEU A 89 12.57 25.33 -4.93
CA LEU A 89 12.27 26.14 -3.74
C LEU A 89 11.58 25.34 -2.63
N LYS A 90 11.95 25.58 -1.37
CA LYS A 90 11.30 24.99 -0.19
C LYS A 90 9.82 25.38 -0.05
N ALA A 91 9.44 26.55 -0.57
CA ALA A 91 8.08 27.04 -0.57
C ALA A 91 7.20 26.38 -1.67
N GLY A 92 7.80 25.54 -2.51
CA GLY A 92 7.16 24.95 -3.68
C GLY A 92 7.65 25.58 -4.98
N ASP A 93 7.66 24.78 -6.04
CA ASP A 93 8.05 25.17 -7.39
C ASP A 93 7.21 24.39 -8.42
N SER A 94 7.15 24.86 -9.67
CA SER A 94 6.48 24.17 -10.78
C SER A 94 7.53 23.61 -11.74
N MET A 95 7.67 22.29 -11.77
CA MET A 95 8.65 21.63 -12.65
C MET A 95 8.01 21.29 -14.01
N THR A 96 8.66 21.71 -15.09
CA THR A 96 8.27 21.37 -16.47
C THR A 96 8.97 20.12 -17.02
N GLY A 97 9.80 19.46 -16.21
CA GLY A 97 10.61 18.29 -16.58
C GLY A 97 10.79 17.27 -15.45
N ILE A 98 11.55 16.21 -15.73
CA ILE A 98 11.80 15.11 -14.79
C ILE A 98 12.77 15.56 -13.69
N LEU A 99 12.40 15.32 -12.43
CA LEU A 99 13.31 15.41 -11.29
C LEU A 99 13.99 14.06 -11.06
N THR A 100 15.31 14.01 -11.24
CA THR A 100 16.12 12.81 -10.93
C THR A 100 16.75 12.97 -9.55
N LEU A 101 16.51 12.02 -8.65
CA LEU A 101 17.10 12.02 -7.31
C LEU A 101 18.43 11.25 -7.30
N SER A 102 19.32 11.60 -6.37
CA SER A 102 20.65 10.98 -6.27
C SER A 102 20.63 9.52 -5.79
N GLY A 103 19.52 9.06 -5.22
CA GLY A 103 19.37 7.70 -4.70
C GLY A 103 18.04 7.49 -4.00
N ASP A 104 17.88 6.28 -3.45
CA ASP A 104 16.71 5.90 -2.64
C ASP A 104 16.77 6.55 -1.24
N PRO A 105 15.60 6.85 -0.63
CA PRO A 105 15.55 7.48 0.68
C PRO A 105 16.10 6.55 1.78
N THR A 106 16.87 7.14 2.70
CA THR A 106 17.46 6.48 3.88
C THR A 106 16.85 6.97 5.20
N ALA A 107 16.28 8.18 5.22
CA ALA A 107 15.62 8.75 6.38
C ALA A 107 14.11 8.98 6.17
N ALA A 108 13.38 9.05 7.28
CA ALA A 108 11.96 9.40 7.24
C ALA A 108 11.78 10.81 6.65
N LEU A 109 10.78 10.97 5.77
CA LEU A 109 10.43 12.22 5.08
C LEU A 109 11.38 12.65 3.95
N GLU A 110 12.35 11.81 3.54
CA GLU A 110 13.08 12.03 2.30
C GLU A 110 12.20 11.79 1.06
N ALA A 111 12.53 12.45 -0.05
CA ALA A 111 11.85 12.21 -1.32
C ALA A 111 12.15 10.80 -1.83
N ALA A 112 11.09 10.05 -2.18
CA ALA A 112 11.22 8.68 -2.68
C ALA A 112 11.29 8.64 -4.21
N THR A 113 12.23 7.86 -4.76
CA THR A 113 12.25 7.53 -6.20
C THR A 113 11.08 6.61 -6.55
N LYS A 114 10.63 6.59 -7.82
CA LYS A 114 9.65 5.60 -8.27
C LYS A 114 10.17 4.17 -8.08
N GLN A 115 11.45 3.93 -8.34
CA GLN A 115 12.10 2.64 -8.14
C GLN A 115 11.99 2.18 -6.69
N TYR A 116 12.26 3.06 -5.73
CA TYR A 116 12.10 2.76 -4.30
C TYR A 116 10.67 2.32 -4.00
N VAL A 117 9.66 3.08 -4.48
CA VAL A 117 8.24 2.78 -4.24
C VAL A 117 7.81 1.46 -4.87
N ASP A 118 8.21 1.22 -6.13
CA ASP A 118 7.91 -0.01 -6.86
C ASP A 118 8.55 -1.23 -6.20
N ASN A 119 9.74 -1.08 -5.61
CA ASN A 119 10.46 -2.13 -4.90
C ASN A 119 9.95 -2.34 -3.47
N GLN A 120 9.01 -1.52 -2.98
CA GLN A 120 8.43 -1.79 -1.67
C GLN A 120 7.62 -3.10 -1.72
N PRO A 121 7.70 -3.93 -0.67
CA PRO A 121 7.06 -5.24 -0.63
C PRO A 121 5.55 -5.17 -0.94
N VAL A 122 4.88 -4.06 -0.63
CA VAL A 122 3.45 -3.82 -0.88
C VAL A 122 3.04 -3.78 -2.36
N SER A 123 3.93 -3.36 -3.28
CA SER A 123 3.61 -3.25 -4.72
C SER A 123 3.52 -4.64 -5.40
N SER A 124 4.24 -5.61 -4.84
CA SER A 124 4.36 -6.97 -5.37
C SER A 124 3.14 -7.86 -5.06
N TYR A 125 2.26 -7.45 -4.14
CA TYR A 125 1.12 -8.26 -3.70
C TYR A 125 0.02 -8.45 -4.76
N PHE A 126 -0.11 -7.56 -5.74
CA PHE A 126 -1.34 -7.46 -6.56
C PHE A 126 -1.33 -8.19 -7.90
N LYS A 127 -0.19 -8.72 -8.40
CA LYS A 127 -0.14 -9.28 -9.77
C LYS A 127 -0.35 -10.79 -9.87
N ASN A 128 -0.03 -11.54 -8.82
CA ASN A 128 -0.45 -12.93 -8.63
C ASN A 128 -0.05 -13.31 -7.19
N PRO A 129 -0.92 -13.16 -6.19
CA PRO A 129 -0.54 -13.39 -4.81
C PRO A 129 -0.07 -14.84 -4.67
N LYS A 130 1.24 -15.04 -4.53
CA LYS A 130 1.78 -16.34 -4.18
C LYS A 130 1.18 -16.74 -2.83
N ARG A 131 0.79 -18.01 -2.70
CA ARG A 131 0.14 -18.56 -1.51
C ARG A 131 0.69 -19.95 -1.25
N VAL A 132 0.52 -20.41 -0.01
CA VAL A 132 0.76 -21.80 0.34
C VAL A 132 -0.07 -22.69 -0.59
N SER A 133 0.55 -23.75 -1.09
CA SER A 133 -0.07 -24.66 -2.05
C SER A 133 0.21 -26.12 -1.68
N TRP A 134 -0.67 -27.01 -2.10
CA TRP A 134 -0.43 -28.44 -2.04
C TRP A 134 0.77 -28.82 -2.93
N ASP A 135 1.65 -29.70 -2.45
CA ASP A 135 2.81 -30.19 -3.21
C ASP A 135 2.75 -31.71 -3.41
N SER A 136 2.46 -32.46 -2.35
CA SER A 136 2.28 -33.91 -2.42
C SER A 136 1.33 -34.41 -1.32
N ALA A 137 1.10 -35.72 -1.27
CA ALA A 137 0.28 -36.35 -0.22
C ALA A 137 0.73 -36.03 1.21
N PHE A 138 1.98 -35.62 1.42
CA PHE A 138 2.52 -35.36 2.76
C PHE A 138 3.12 -33.97 2.90
N GLN A 139 3.08 -33.16 1.84
CA GLN A 139 3.85 -31.93 1.75
C GLN A 139 3.01 -30.76 1.27
N VAL A 140 3.25 -29.61 1.90
CA VAL A 140 2.77 -28.30 1.44
C VAL A 140 3.96 -27.41 1.10
N LYS A 141 3.79 -26.58 0.07
CA LYS A 141 4.82 -25.65 -0.39
C LYS A 141 4.48 -24.22 0.02
N ILE A 142 5.43 -23.58 0.69
CA ILE A 142 5.45 -22.13 0.90
C ILE A 142 6.35 -21.54 -0.20
N PRO A 143 5.79 -20.82 -1.18
CA PRO A 143 6.56 -20.38 -2.34
C PRO A 143 7.50 -19.21 -2.00
N SER A 144 8.64 -19.16 -2.70
CA SER A 144 9.54 -18.01 -2.77
C SER A 144 8.82 -16.71 -3.16
N GLY A 145 9.33 -15.57 -2.74
CA GLY A 145 8.75 -14.24 -2.96
C GLY A 145 7.50 -13.96 -2.12
N LEU A 146 7.10 -14.87 -1.25
CA LEU A 146 6.08 -14.63 -0.24
C LEU A 146 6.67 -13.74 0.85
N VAL A 147 5.98 -12.63 1.15
CA VAL A 147 6.36 -11.70 2.21
C VAL A 147 5.16 -11.52 3.12
N TYR A 148 5.36 -11.56 4.43
CA TYR A 148 4.34 -11.25 5.43
C TYR A 148 4.96 -10.47 6.58
N ARG A 149 4.11 -9.82 7.37
CA ARG A 149 4.49 -9.37 8.71
C ARG A 149 4.30 -10.53 9.68
N ASP A 150 5.12 -10.59 10.72
CA ASP A 150 4.87 -11.53 11.82
C ASP A 150 3.56 -11.19 12.56
N ASP A 151 3.12 -12.07 13.46
CA ASP A 151 1.86 -11.92 14.21
C ASP A 151 1.80 -10.63 15.04
N ALA A 152 2.96 -10.12 15.50
CA ALA A 152 3.05 -8.87 16.25
C ALA A 152 3.19 -7.63 15.34
N ASP A 153 3.05 -7.80 14.03
CA ASP A 153 3.22 -6.76 13.01
C ASP A 153 4.50 -5.92 13.23
N SER A 154 5.60 -6.59 13.55
CA SER A 154 6.85 -5.98 13.98
C SER A 154 7.96 -6.10 12.91
N VAL A 155 8.05 -7.26 12.26
CA VAL A 155 9.10 -7.57 11.29
C VAL A 155 8.54 -8.25 10.04
N PHE A 156 9.25 -8.10 8.92
CA PHE A 156 8.91 -8.81 7.69
C PHE A 156 9.54 -10.20 7.69
N ILE A 157 8.75 -11.22 7.37
CA ILE A 157 9.17 -12.58 7.07
C ILE A 157 9.13 -12.74 5.55
N SER A 158 10.29 -12.89 4.92
CA SER A 158 10.44 -12.86 3.45
C SER A 158 11.08 -14.13 2.90
N PHE A 159 10.29 -14.98 2.26
CA PHE A 159 10.75 -16.26 1.70
C PHE A 159 11.55 -16.00 0.42
N SER A 160 12.87 -16.24 0.47
CA SER A 160 13.74 -16.05 -0.72
C SER A 160 13.79 -17.29 -1.62
N GLN A 161 13.41 -18.45 -1.08
CA GLN A 161 13.31 -19.73 -1.79
C GLN A 161 12.02 -20.45 -1.38
N ASP A 162 11.65 -21.47 -2.16
CA ASP A 162 10.49 -22.31 -1.82
C ASP A 162 10.85 -23.17 -0.59
N GLU A 163 9.97 -23.19 0.39
CA GLU A 163 10.08 -24.06 1.57
C GLU A 163 9.02 -25.16 1.46
N VAL A 164 9.45 -26.42 1.50
CA VAL A 164 8.57 -27.59 1.45
C VAL A 164 8.43 -28.14 2.87
N VAL A 165 7.21 -28.12 3.39
CA VAL A 165 6.89 -28.53 4.76
C VAL A 165 6.29 -29.94 4.71
N ASP A 166 6.94 -30.90 5.36
CA ASP A 166 6.60 -32.32 5.29
C ASP A 166 6.07 -32.82 6.63
N ILE A 167 4.84 -33.33 6.65
CA ILE A 167 4.21 -33.82 7.88
C ILE A 167 4.86 -35.11 8.43
N THR A 168 5.53 -35.88 7.57
CA THR A 168 6.15 -37.17 7.93
C THR A 168 7.55 -37.03 8.52
N THR A 169 8.16 -35.84 8.41
CA THR A 169 9.49 -35.59 8.96
C THR A 169 9.47 -35.72 10.48
N ALA A 170 10.42 -36.47 11.03
CA ALA A 170 10.51 -36.73 12.46
C ALA A 170 10.56 -35.43 13.28
N THR A 171 9.79 -35.37 14.36
CA THR A 171 9.69 -34.20 15.23
C THR A 171 10.92 -34.03 16.13
N GLY A 172 11.31 -32.79 16.41
CA GLY A 172 12.36 -32.47 17.38
C GLY A 172 12.53 -30.96 17.59
N ALA A 173 13.15 -30.53 18.69
CA ALA A 173 13.26 -29.12 19.09
C ALA A 173 14.07 -28.22 18.13
N GLY A 174 14.74 -28.79 17.13
CA GLY A 174 15.46 -28.05 16.07
C GLY A 174 14.94 -28.34 14.67
N VAL A 175 13.88 -29.14 14.54
CA VAL A 175 13.35 -29.53 13.23
C VAL A 175 12.43 -28.43 12.71
N VAL A 176 12.70 -28.00 11.48
CA VAL A 176 11.94 -26.99 10.74
C VAL A 176 11.37 -27.62 9.48
N ASN A 177 10.43 -26.96 8.81
CA ASN A 177 9.75 -27.49 7.63
C ASN A 177 9.09 -28.85 7.88
N ALA A 178 8.52 -29.01 9.08
CA ALA A 178 7.98 -30.27 9.56
C ALA A 178 6.79 -30.06 10.49
N LEU A 179 6.26 -31.16 11.02
CA LEU A 179 5.34 -31.15 12.14
C LEU A 179 6.00 -30.62 13.41
N MET A 180 5.29 -29.76 14.15
CA MET A 180 5.76 -29.16 15.40
C MET A 180 6.21 -30.22 16.41
N ASN A 181 7.30 -29.92 17.12
CA ASN A 181 7.86 -30.80 18.14
C ASN A 181 6.81 -31.22 19.20
N GLY A 182 6.76 -32.52 19.51
CA GLY A 182 5.81 -33.08 20.46
C GLY A 182 4.42 -33.39 19.89
N LEU A 183 4.23 -33.21 18.58
CA LEU A 183 3.05 -33.72 17.87
C LEU A 183 3.39 -35.00 17.11
N SER A 184 2.34 -35.75 16.77
CA SER A 184 2.37 -36.87 15.83
C SER A 184 1.25 -36.68 14.83
N GLU A 185 1.45 -37.16 13.60
CA GLU A 185 0.39 -37.13 12.61
C GLU A 185 -0.81 -37.96 13.11
N ALA A 186 -1.99 -37.35 13.03
CA ALA A 186 -3.29 -37.96 13.25
C ALA A 186 -4.06 -37.86 11.94
N ASN A 187 -4.78 -38.91 11.57
CA ASN A 187 -5.60 -38.93 10.36
C ASN A 187 -6.85 -38.05 10.55
N ASP A 188 -7.50 -37.69 9.44
CA ASP A 188 -8.72 -36.87 9.44
C ASP A 188 -8.59 -35.57 10.26
N THR A 189 -7.40 -34.99 10.24
CA THR A 189 -7.01 -33.88 11.10
C THR A 189 -6.61 -32.67 10.27
N THR A 190 -7.04 -31.50 10.76
CA THR A 190 -6.66 -30.21 10.22
C THR A 190 -5.38 -29.73 10.90
N TYR A 191 -4.40 -29.36 10.08
CA TYR A 191 -3.16 -28.71 10.47
C TYR A 191 -3.13 -27.28 9.96
N PHE A 192 -2.42 -26.44 10.68
CA PHE A 192 -2.20 -25.03 10.37
C PHE A 192 -0.75 -24.85 9.93
N VAL A 193 -0.58 -24.19 8.79
CA VAL A 193 0.72 -23.90 8.19
C VAL A 193 1.18 -22.55 8.70
N TRP A 194 2.23 -22.56 9.51
CA TRP A 194 2.85 -21.38 10.06
C TRP A 194 4.14 -21.07 9.33
N ALA A 195 4.36 -19.80 9.01
CA ALA A 195 5.71 -19.28 8.82
C ALA A 195 6.35 -19.11 10.19
N ILE A 196 7.62 -19.47 10.32
CA ILE A 196 8.47 -19.15 11.46
C ILE A 196 9.74 -18.47 10.95
N ALA A 197 10.30 -17.55 11.73
CA ALA A 197 11.57 -16.90 11.41
C ALA A 197 12.35 -16.55 12.68
N LYS A 198 13.62 -16.18 12.49
CA LYS A 198 14.47 -15.62 13.55
C LYS A 198 13.97 -14.23 13.96
N GLU A 199 14.56 -13.68 15.02
CA GLU A 199 14.12 -12.41 15.62
C GLU A 199 14.06 -11.24 14.62
N ASP A 200 14.95 -11.23 13.63
CA ASP A 200 15.04 -10.22 12.56
C ASP A 200 14.22 -10.57 11.30
N GLY A 201 13.44 -11.64 11.34
CA GLY A 201 12.68 -12.14 10.19
C GLY A 201 13.50 -12.94 9.17
N SER A 202 14.79 -13.17 9.44
CA SER A 202 15.66 -13.98 8.58
C SER A 202 15.39 -15.48 8.71
N ASP A 203 15.91 -16.24 7.74
CA ASP A 203 15.81 -17.70 7.66
C ASP A 203 14.38 -18.23 7.83
N PRO A 204 13.41 -17.75 7.03
CA PRO A 204 12.03 -18.17 7.19
C PRO A 204 11.88 -19.66 6.88
N LYS A 205 11.05 -20.36 7.64
CA LYS A 205 10.70 -21.77 7.49
C LYS A 205 9.21 -21.98 7.69
N GLY A 206 8.73 -23.17 7.35
CA GLY A 206 7.38 -23.61 7.68
C GLY A 206 7.33 -24.49 8.94
N LEU A 207 6.19 -24.49 9.60
CA LEU A 207 5.88 -25.40 10.70
C LEU A 207 4.41 -25.80 10.65
N LEU A 208 4.10 -27.08 10.78
CA LEU A 208 2.73 -27.58 10.91
C LEU A 208 2.34 -27.68 12.39
N SER A 209 1.17 -27.17 12.75
CA SER A 209 0.61 -27.24 14.12
C SER A 209 -0.84 -27.69 14.05
N THR A 210 -1.37 -28.30 15.11
CA THR A 210 -2.81 -28.56 15.25
C THR A 210 -3.59 -27.34 15.78
N SER A 211 -2.90 -26.22 16.03
CA SER A 211 -3.49 -24.97 16.51
C SER A 211 -3.27 -23.83 15.52
N GLY A 212 -4.35 -23.12 15.21
CA GLY A 212 -4.36 -21.92 14.38
C GLY A 212 -4.16 -20.62 15.16
N THR A 213 -4.11 -20.69 16.50
CA THR A 213 -3.98 -19.49 17.36
C THR A 213 -2.65 -19.45 18.10
N THR A 214 -2.04 -20.60 18.36
CA THR A 214 -0.86 -20.73 19.23
C THR A 214 0.12 -21.76 18.69
N ILE A 215 1.41 -21.49 18.87
CA ILE A 215 2.50 -22.46 18.68
C ILE A 215 3.09 -22.70 20.06
N THR A 216 3.13 -23.95 20.51
CA THR A 216 3.52 -24.32 21.87
C THR A 216 4.98 -24.78 21.99
N SER A 217 5.61 -25.18 20.89
CA SER A 217 7.02 -25.57 20.85
C SER A 217 7.70 -25.05 19.57
N MET A 218 8.28 -23.84 19.67
CA MET A 218 9.07 -23.27 18.58
C MET A 218 10.42 -24.01 18.44
N PRO A 219 10.91 -24.22 17.20
CA PRO A 219 12.28 -24.66 16.99
C PRO A 219 13.30 -23.67 17.57
N THR A 220 14.48 -24.18 17.92
CA THR A 220 15.57 -23.39 18.51
C THR A 220 15.95 -22.20 17.61
N ASP A 221 16.09 -21.00 18.19
CA ASP A 221 16.40 -19.72 17.54
C ASP A 221 15.27 -19.09 16.70
N TYR A 222 14.09 -19.72 16.61
CA TYR A 222 12.92 -19.13 15.95
C TYR A 222 11.99 -18.48 16.97
N THR A 223 11.71 -17.19 16.80
CA THR A 223 10.91 -16.38 17.75
C THR A 223 9.76 -15.64 17.08
N LYS A 224 9.81 -15.47 15.76
CA LYS A 224 8.75 -14.83 14.97
C LYS A 224 7.92 -15.88 14.27
N LYS A 225 6.64 -15.60 14.09
CA LYS A 225 5.71 -16.51 13.42
C LYS A 225 4.59 -15.75 12.73
N ARG A 226 3.97 -16.40 11.74
CA ARG A 226 2.76 -15.93 11.07
C ARG A 226 1.93 -17.11 10.61
N LEU A 227 0.63 -17.12 10.91
CA LEU A 227 -0.27 -18.11 10.32
C LEU A 227 -0.46 -17.80 8.82
N LEU A 228 -0.25 -18.80 7.96
CA LEU A 228 -0.34 -18.61 6.50
C LEU A 228 -1.56 -19.29 5.89
N ALA A 229 -1.85 -20.52 6.32
CA ALA A 229 -2.84 -21.38 5.69
C ALA A 229 -3.25 -22.51 6.64
N THR A 230 -4.16 -23.35 6.15
CA THR A 230 -4.50 -24.63 6.74
C THR A 230 -4.42 -25.73 5.69
N VAL A 231 -4.21 -26.97 6.13
CA VAL A 231 -4.22 -28.17 5.32
C VAL A 231 -4.87 -29.28 6.14
N ARG A 232 -5.64 -30.15 5.50
CA ARG A 232 -6.28 -31.29 6.15
C ARG A 232 -5.76 -32.58 5.52
N ASN A 233 -5.50 -33.59 6.35
CA ASN A 233 -5.28 -34.95 5.85
C ASN A 233 -6.57 -35.80 5.92
N ASP A 234 -6.63 -36.83 5.09
CA ASP A 234 -7.74 -37.78 5.03
C ASP A 234 -7.56 -38.94 6.03
N SER A 235 -8.46 -39.91 5.96
CA SER A 235 -8.44 -41.11 6.83
C SER A 235 -7.22 -42.01 6.61
N SER A 236 -6.48 -41.81 5.52
CA SER A 236 -5.23 -42.49 5.19
C SER A 236 -3.98 -41.65 5.54
N GLY A 237 -4.16 -40.44 6.07
CA GLY A 237 -3.06 -39.51 6.38
C GLY A 237 -2.56 -38.72 5.17
N ASN A 238 -3.23 -38.78 4.02
CA ASN A 238 -2.82 -37.98 2.86
C ASN A 238 -3.46 -36.59 2.93
N PHE A 239 -2.67 -35.54 2.72
CA PHE A 239 -3.17 -34.20 2.52
C PHE A 239 -4.14 -34.13 1.34
N MET A 240 -5.31 -33.58 1.63
CA MET A 240 -6.31 -33.23 0.64
C MET A 240 -5.73 -32.15 -0.27
N LYS A 241 -5.83 -32.35 -1.58
CA LYS A 241 -5.37 -31.37 -2.57
C LYS A 241 -6.15 -30.06 -2.41
N PHE A 242 -5.48 -28.92 -2.49
CA PHE A 242 -6.11 -27.61 -2.35
C PHE A 242 -5.37 -26.53 -3.16
N ARG A 243 -6.04 -25.41 -3.36
CA ARG A 243 -5.43 -24.15 -3.80
C ARG A 243 -6.04 -22.96 -3.07
N ILE A 244 -5.28 -21.87 -2.99
CA ILE A 244 -5.74 -20.60 -2.44
C ILE A 244 -5.73 -19.55 -3.55
N GLU A 245 -6.87 -18.89 -3.75
CA GLU A 245 -7.09 -17.85 -4.75
C GLU A 245 -7.65 -16.61 -4.09
N GLY A 246 -6.79 -15.60 -3.88
CA GLY A 246 -7.18 -14.42 -3.11
C GLY A 246 -7.45 -14.80 -1.66
N ASP A 247 -8.72 -14.68 -1.25
CA ASP A 247 -9.27 -15.07 0.04
C ASP A 247 -10.09 -16.38 -0.03
N PHE A 248 -10.08 -17.10 -1.16
CA PHE A 248 -10.80 -18.35 -1.31
C PHE A 248 -9.86 -19.55 -1.15
N TYR A 249 -10.10 -20.35 -0.12
CA TYR A 249 -9.49 -21.69 0.01
C TYR A 249 -10.38 -22.70 -0.70
N LYS A 250 -9.84 -23.42 -1.67
CA LYS A 250 -10.59 -24.40 -2.47
C LYS A 250 -9.96 -25.78 -2.35
N TYR A 251 -10.77 -26.77 -1.97
CA TYR A 251 -10.41 -28.17 -2.10
C TYR A 251 -10.45 -28.58 -3.58
N LEU A 252 -9.43 -29.30 -4.00
CA LEU A 252 -9.25 -29.78 -5.37
C LEU A 252 -9.48 -31.29 -5.38
N ASP A 253 -10.73 -31.70 -5.48
CA ASP A 253 -11.02 -33.10 -5.76
C ASP A 253 -10.91 -33.36 -7.27
N GLU A 254 -9.99 -34.23 -7.69
CA GLU A 254 -9.87 -34.66 -9.09
C GLU A 254 -10.99 -35.63 -9.51
N SER A 255 -11.84 -36.08 -8.57
CA SER A 255 -12.73 -37.23 -8.76
C SER A 255 -14.24 -37.00 -8.60
N VAL A 256 -14.75 -35.77 -8.44
CA VAL A 256 -16.20 -35.57 -8.25
C VAL A 256 -16.85 -34.70 -9.34
N PRO A 257 -17.18 -35.28 -10.52
CA PRO A 257 -18.05 -34.61 -11.49
C PRO A 257 -19.48 -34.37 -10.99
N GLU A 258 -19.96 -35.11 -9.99
CA GLU A 258 -21.36 -35.12 -9.54
C GLU A 258 -21.41 -35.75 -8.14
N ILE A 259 -22.26 -35.30 -7.21
CA ILE A 259 -22.49 -36.08 -5.96
C ILE A 259 -22.93 -37.48 -6.39
N THR A 260 -22.10 -38.48 -6.11
CA THR A 260 -22.50 -39.88 -6.15
C THR A 260 -23.07 -40.24 -4.78
N THR A 261 -23.93 -41.25 -4.70
CA THR A 261 -24.55 -41.72 -3.45
C THR A 261 -23.55 -42.40 -2.49
N THR A 262 -22.27 -42.03 -2.54
CA THR A 262 -21.18 -42.54 -1.73
C THR A 262 -20.43 -41.34 -1.17
N ALA A 263 -20.48 -41.19 0.16
CA ALA A 263 -19.81 -40.09 0.85
C ALA A 263 -18.31 -40.05 0.51
N GLY A 264 -17.86 -38.92 -0.06
CA GLY A 264 -16.44 -38.63 -0.30
C GLY A 264 -15.80 -37.88 0.87
N SER A 265 -14.49 -37.61 0.77
CA SER A 265 -13.71 -36.95 1.84
C SER A 265 -14.11 -35.49 2.13
N LEU A 266 -14.96 -34.89 1.28
CA LEU A 266 -15.50 -33.53 1.44
C LEU A 266 -16.90 -33.52 2.07
N ASN A 267 -17.50 -34.69 2.30
CA ASN A 267 -18.87 -34.80 2.78
C ASN A 267 -18.99 -34.43 4.28
N VAL A 268 -20.02 -33.64 4.60
CA VAL A 268 -20.40 -33.29 5.98
C VAL A 268 -21.83 -33.71 6.31
N LEU A 269 -22.63 -34.05 5.29
CA LEU A 269 -23.96 -34.61 5.45
C LEU A 269 -24.22 -35.63 4.35
N ASP A 270 -24.55 -36.86 4.74
CA ASP A 270 -24.91 -37.95 3.83
C ASP A 270 -26.34 -38.40 4.12
N ALA A 271 -27.20 -38.31 3.09
CA ALA A 271 -28.59 -38.75 3.12
C ALA A 271 -29.43 -38.26 4.33
N GLY A 272 -29.17 -37.05 4.83
CA GLY A 272 -29.86 -36.49 5.99
C GLY A 272 -31.32 -36.16 5.71
N SER A 273 -32.26 -36.60 6.56
CA SER A 273 -33.71 -36.48 6.28
C SER A 273 -34.53 -35.94 7.45
N GLN A 274 -33.92 -35.13 8.32
CA GLN A 274 -34.60 -34.58 9.49
C GLN A 274 -35.61 -33.51 9.12
N THR A 275 -36.79 -33.52 9.76
CA THR A 275 -37.86 -32.53 9.57
C THR A 275 -37.85 -31.39 10.59
N VAL A 276 -36.84 -31.37 11.45
CA VAL A 276 -36.55 -30.30 12.41
C VAL A 276 -35.15 -29.77 12.15
N ASP A 277 -34.90 -28.52 12.52
CA ASP A 277 -33.58 -27.90 12.41
C ASP A 277 -32.54 -28.80 13.09
N THR A 278 -31.59 -29.27 12.29
CA THR A 278 -30.56 -30.22 12.72
C THR A 278 -29.19 -29.67 12.36
N ILE A 279 -28.29 -29.64 13.33
CA ILE A 279 -26.93 -29.16 13.16
C ILE A 279 -26.13 -30.09 12.24
N VAL A 280 -25.37 -29.49 11.33
CA VAL A 280 -24.34 -30.12 10.50
C VAL A 280 -23.03 -29.43 10.81
N SER A 281 -22.11 -30.15 11.45
CA SER A 281 -20.81 -29.56 11.76
C SER A 281 -19.89 -29.60 10.55
N CYS A 282 -19.41 -28.42 10.15
CA CYS A 282 -18.47 -28.28 9.03
C CYS A 282 -17.04 -28.03 9.52
N ASN A 283 -16.82 -27.93 10.84
CA ASN A 283 -15.55 -27.50 11.44
C ASN A 283 -14.34 -28.34 11.02
N ASN A 284 -14.56 -29.64 10.77
CA ASN A 284 -13.49 -30.54 10.33
C ASN A 284 -12.89 -30.10 8.98
N LEU A 285 -13.70 -29.57 8.07
CA LEU A 285 -13.29 -29.13 6.73
C LEU A 285 -13.20 -27.60 6.60
N ILE A 286 -13.82 -26.87 7.53
CA ILE A 286 -13.84 -25.40 7.58
C ILE A 286 -13.46 -24.96 8.99
N PRO A 287 -12.17 -24.75 9.28
CA PRO A 287 -11.74 -24.40 10.64
C PRO A 287 -12.32 -23.05 11.07
N SER A 288 -13.02 -23.02 12.20
CA SER A 288 -13.74 -21.83 12.69
C SER A 288 -12.85 -20.62 13.00
N ASP A 289 -11.59 -20.86 13.37
CA ASP A 289 -10.60 -19.81 13.61
C ASP A 289 -10.14 -19.13 12.31
N PHE A 290 -10.34 -19.79 11.16
CA PHE A 290 -9.79 -19.38 9.87
C PHE A 290 -10.85 -18.89 8.87
N SER A 291 -12.14 -19.19 9.12
CA SER A 291 -13.23 -18.90 8.20
C SER A 291 -14.51 -18.45 8.89
N ARG A 292 -15.43 -17.86 8.12
CA ARG A 292 -16.81 -17.55 8.54
C ARG A 292 -17.87 -17.96 7.50
N ARG A 293 -17.44 -18.46 6.33
CA ARG A 293 -18.31 -18.83 5.22
C ARG A 293 -17.73 -20.04 4.50
N GLY A 294 -18.58 -21.03 4.21
CA GLY A 294 -18.21 -22.17 3.39
C GLY A 294 -18.77 -22.04 1.97
N TYR A 295 -18.04 -22.62 1.02
CA TYR A 295 -18.54 -22.87 -0.32
C TYR A 295 -18.92 -24.33 -0.44
N PHE A 296 -20.19 -24.59 -0.69
CA PHE A 296 -20.77 -25.92 -0.59
C PHE A 296 -21.28 -26.40 -1.94
N ARG A 297 -21.27 -27.71 -2.10
CA ARG A 297 -22.14 -28.43 -3.03
C ARG A 297 -23.28 -29.02 -2.22
N VAL A 298 -24.50 -28.74 -2.67
CA VAL A 298 -25.73 -29.15 -2.02
C VAL A 298 -26.46 -30.09 -2.95
N GLY A 299 -26.82 -31.27 -2.45
CA GLY A 299 -27.63 -32.26 -3.14
C GLY A 299 -28.93 -32.49 -2.41
N VAL A 300 -30.03 -32.60 -3.15
CA VAL A 300 -31.32 -33.05 -2.60
C VAL A 300 -31.86 -34.19 -3.44
N GLN A 301 -32.26 -35.26 -2.76
CA GLN A 301 -32.77 -36.47 -3.36
C GLN A 301 -34.17 -36.81 -2.85
N THR A 302 -35.03 -37.31 -3.74
CA THR A 302 -36.33 -37.90 -3.38
C THR A 302 -36.69 -39.03 -4.34
N SER A 303 -37.48 -40.00 -3.86
CA SER A 303 -38.08 -41.06 -4.68
C SER A 303 -39.61 -41.07 -4.64
N SER A 304 -40.26 -40.26 -3.79
CA SER A 304 -41.70 -40.41 -3.51
C SER A 304 -42.45 -39.14 -3.14
N ALA A 305 -41.75 -38.05 -2.79
CA ALA A 305 -42.39 -36.79 -2.37
C ALA A 305 -41.73 -35.56 -3.00
N SER A 306 -42.54 -34.58 -3.40
CA SER A 306 -42.02 -33.26 -3.77
C SER A 306 -41.86 -32.43 -2.50
N GLY A 307 -40.82 -31.62 -2.43
CA GLY A 307 -40.60 -30.75 -1.28
C GLY A 307 -39.30 -29.99 -1.40
N SER A 308 -38.66 -29.71 -0.27
CA SER A 308 -37.44 -28.93 -0.23
C SER A 308 -36.57 -29.28 0.97
N VAL A 309 -35.28 -28.97 0.85
CA VAL A 309 -34.37 -28.87 1.98
C VAL A 309 -33.96 -27.41 2.12
N VAL A 310 -33.99 -26.93 3.36
CA VAL A 310 -33.48 -25.62 3.75
C VAL A 310 -32.13 -25.80 4.41
N PHE A 311 -31.19 -24.92 4.09
CA PHE A 311 -29.91 -24.76 4.78
C PHE A 311 -29.81 -23.33 5.30
N LYS A 312 -29.28 -23.19 6.51
CA LYS A 312 -29.11 -21.89 7.18
C LYS A 312 -27.95 -21.92 8.16
N GLN A 313 -27.41 -20.75 8.46
CA GLN A 313 -26.50 -20.57 9.58
C GLN A 313 -27.15 -21.07 10.88
N ASN A 314 -26.40 -21.80 11.69
CA ASN A 314 -26.88 -22.33 12.97
C ASN A 314 -27.47 -21.22 13.86
N GLY A 315 -28.71 -21.42 14.33
CA GLY A 315 -29.43 -20.47 15.17
C GLY A 315 -30.10 -19.31 14.40
N ASN A 316 -30.00 -19.28 13.07
CA ASN A 316 -30.71 -18.30 12.25
C ASN A 316 -32.16 -18.74 12.00
N THR A 317 -33.07 -17.77 11.95
CA THR A 317 -34.49 -18.02 11.66
C THR A 317 -34.79 -18.07 10.16
N ASN A 318 -33.99 -17.37 9.34
CA ASN A 318 -34.18 -17.33 7.89
C ASN A 318 -33.36 -18.41 7.19
N ALA A 319 -33.92 -18.96 6.11
CA ALA A 319 -33.20 -19.83 5.20
C ALA A 319 -32.14 -19.04 4.42
N ASP A 320 -30.90 -19.52 4.41
CA ASP A 320 -29.85 -18.97 3.53
C ASP A 320 -29.93 -19.59 2.13
N LEU A 321 -30.34 -20.86 2.06
CA LEU A 321 -30.60 -21.57 0.82
C LEU A 321 -31.83 -22.48 0.96
N THR A 322 -32.65 -22.54 -0.08
CA THR A 322 -33.73 -23.52 -0.20
C THR A 322 -33.59 -24.24 -1.53
N VAL A 323 -33.34 -25.55 -1.48
CA VAL A 323 -33.27 -26.40 -2.68
C VAL A 323 -34.56 -27.19 -2.76
N LYS A 324 -35.27 -27.08 -3.88
CA LYS A 324 -36.54 -27.77 -4.12
C LYS A 324 -36.29 -29.01 -4.95
N VAL A 325 -37.05 -30.07 -4.67
CA VAL A 325 -37.05 -31.29 -5.45
C VAL A 325 -38.48 -31.70 -5.76
N GLN A 326 -38.72 -32.18 -6.98
CA GLN A 326 -40.03 -32.69 -7.40
C GLN A 326 -40.00 -34.22 -7.44
N ALA A 327 -41.06 -34.85 -6.94
CA ALA A 327 -41.23 -36.30 -7.01
C ALA A 327 -41.26 -36.77 -8.46
N GLY A 328 -40.54 -37.86 -8.74
CA GLY A 328 -40.60 -38.60 -10.00
C GLY A 328 -40.75 -40.10 -9.75
N ASN A 329 -40.92 -40.87 -10.84
CA ASN A 329 -40.91 -42.34 -10.79
C ASN A 329 -39.49 -42.94 -10.71
N VAL A 330 -38.47 -42.09 -10.69
CA VAL A 330 -37.04 -42.39 -10.58
C VAL A 330 -36.47 -41.41 -9.56
N VAL A 331 -35.39 -41.80 -8.88
CA VAL A 331 -34.64 -40.91 -7.99
C VAL A 331 -34.29 -39.62 -8.74
N VAL A 332 -34.79 -38.50 -8.23
CA VAL A 332 -34.47 -37.16 -8.74
C VAL A 332 -33.40 -36.57 -7.84
N PHE A 333 -32.29 -36.12 -8.44
CA PHE A 333 -31.17 -35.50 -7.75
C PHE A 333 -31.00 -34.07 -8.26
N GLU A 334 -31.21 -33.09 -7.39
CA GLU A 334 -30.98 -31.68 -7.69
C GLU A 334 -29.69 -31.23 -7.02
N GLN A 335 -28.75 -30.67 -7.80
CA GLN A 335 -27.45 -30.23 -7.29
C GLN A 335 -27.25 -28.73 -7.53
N GLN A 336 -26.83 -28.02 -6.50
CA GLN A 336 -26.46 -26.60 -6.58
C GLN A 336 -25.16 -26.35 -5.82
N THR A 337 -24.47 -25.26 -6.15
CA THR A 337 -23.35 -24.77 -5.35
C THR A 337 -23.66 -23.41 -4.77
N ALA A 338 -23.37 -23.19 -3.50
CA ALA A 338 -23.71 -21.96 -2.82
C ALA A 338 -22.66 -21.58 -1.76
N TRP A 339 -22.55 -20.28 -1.52
CA TRP A 339 -21.88 -19.75 -0.34
C TRP A 339 -22.87 -19.68 0.81
N LEU A 340 -22.55 -20.32 1.93
CA LEU A 340 -23.39 -20.31 3.13
C LEU A 340 -22.59 -19.73 4.30
N ASP A 341 -23.27 -18.93 5.12
CA ASP A 341 -22.70 -18.36 6.34
C ASP A 341 -22.69 -19.40 7.44
N LEU A 342 -21.60 -19.46 8.19
CA LEU A 342 -21.43 -20.40 9.31
C LEU A 342 -21.47 -19.64 10.63
N ASP A 343 -21.86 -20.33 11.71
CA ASP A 343 -21.71 -19.77 13.05
C ASP A 343 -20.23 -19.71 13.48
N THR A 344 -19.98 -19.31 14.73
CA THR A 344 -18.62 -19.23 15.28
C THR A 344 -17.94 -20.58 15.48
N SER A 345 -18.68 -21.68 15.37
CA SER A 345 -18.19 -23.04 15.48
C SER A 345 -18.02 -23.71 14.11
N SER A 346 -18.26 -22.98 13.02
CA SER A 346 -18.35 -23.52 11.65
C SER A 346 -19.50 -24.51 11.45
N ASP A 347 -20.64 -24.28 12.12
CA ASP A 347 -21.82 -25.12 12.02
C ASP A 347 -22.93 -24.48 11.16
N LEU A 348 -23.69 -25.34 10.48
CA LEU A 348 -24.94 -25.03 9.76
C LEU A 348 -26.09 -25.79 10.38
N GLU A 349 -27.31 -25.42 10.02
CA GLU A 349 -28.51 -26.23 10.21
C GLU A 349 -29.13 -26.60 8.87
N TYR A 350 -29.69 -27.81 8.79
CA TYR A 350 -30.56 -28.23 7.70
C TYR A 350 -31.92 -28.70 8.20
N GLN A 351 -32.92 -28.58 7.34
CA GLN A 351 -34.26 -29.10 7.58
C GLN A 351 -34.88 -29.56 6.27
N SER A 352 -35.35 -30.80 6.24
CA SER A 352 -36.14 -31.36 5.14
C SER A 352 -37.62 -31.07 5.37
N SER A 353 -38.35 -30.73 4.31
CA SER A 353 -39.80 -30.49 4.41
C SER A 353 -40.59 -31.77 4.71
N ASP A 354 -39.99 -32.93 4.40
CA ASP A 354 -40.55 -34.26 4.63
C ASP A 354 -39.41 -35.26 4.90
N GLY A 355 -39.66 -36.27 5.73
CA GLY A 355 -38.65 -37.26 6.12
C GLY A 355 -38.22 -38.23 5.02
N SER A 356 -38.89 -38.22 3.86
CA SER A 356 -38.50 -38.98 2.66
C SER A 356 -37.56 -38.21 1.72
N ILE A 357 -37.30 -36.93 2.01
CA ILE A 357 -36.37 -36.09 1.25
C ILE A 357 -35.01 -36.14 1.95
N GLN A 358 -33.97 -36.45 1.17
CA GLN A 358 -32.61 -36.62 1.66
C GLN A 358 -31.73 -35.46 1.20
N ALA A 359 -30.96 -34.94 2.13
CA ALA A 359 -30.02 -33.84 1.96
C ALA A 359 -28.58 -34.38 1.95
N TYR A 360 -27.77 -33.84 1.06
CA TYR A 360 -26.35 -34.13 0.92
C TYR A 360 -25.60 -32.81 0.89
N LEU A 361 -24.47 -32.76 1.61
CA LEU A 361 -23.67 -31.54 1.70
C LEU A 361 -22.19 -31.88 1.65
N ASP A 362 -21.50 -31.32 0.66
CA ASP A 362 -20.04 -31.38 0.56
C ASP A 362 -19.43 -29.98 0.67
N VAL A 363 -18.30 -29.89 1.37
CA VAL A 363 -17.50 -28.66 1.47
C VAL A 363 -16.53 -28.61 0.29
N LEU A 364 -16.73 -27.68 -0.64
CA LEU A 364 -15.81 -27.46 -1.76
C LEU A 364 -14.68 -26.48 -1.41
N GLY A 365 -14.84 -25.72 -0.34
CA GLY A 365 -13.88 -24.72 0.11
C GLY A 365 -14.49 -23.75 1.10
N PHE A 366 -13.78 -22.69 1.43
CA PHE A 366 -14.22 -21.69 2.38
C PHE A 366 -13.51 -20.35 2.17
N GLN A 367 -14.13 -19.27 2.67
CA GLN A 367 -13.54 -17.94 2.62
C GLN A 367 -12.59 -17.76 3.81
N ILE A 368 -11.36 -17.36 3.53
CA ILE A 368 -10.34 -17.04 4.53
C ILE A 368 -10.71 -15.72 5.20
N ARG A 369 -10.67 -15.69 6.53
CA ARG A 369 -10.97 -14.49 7.30
C ARG A 369 -9.90 -13.41 7.07
N GLY A 370 -10.33 -12.19 6.80
CA GLY A 370 -9.43 -11.04 6.66
C GLY A 370 -8.59 -10.81 7.91
N GLY A 371 -7.29 -10.55 7.72
CA GLY A 371 -6.32 -10.34 8.81
C GLY A 371 -5.30 -11.47 8.99
N ILE A 372 -5.44 -12.58 8.23
CA ILE A 372 -4.48 -13.68 8.14
C ILE A 372 -3.56 -13.50 6.92
#